data_AF-A0A847ZCD3-F1
#
_entry.id   AF-A0A847ZCD3-F1
#
_cell.length_a   1.000
_cell.length_b   1.000
_cell.length_c   1.000
_cell.angle_alpha   90.00
_cell.angle_beta   90.00
_cell.angle_gamma   90.00
#
_symmetry.space_group_name_H-M   'P 1'
#
loop_
_entity.id
_entity.type
_entity.pdbx_description
1 polymer ?
#
loop_
_entity_poly.entity_id
_entity_poly.type
_entity_poly.pdbx_seq_one_letter_code
_entity_poly.pdbx_strand_id
1 'polypeptide(L)'
;VWDAPPRRGSEPDPYGEIDPALVSESIKAGIARGERLHRWLARVLDPDRLPPRGELNPEEYDTAVRFVRRKEVSELLFGPGRLYLEQPISDKNDFGVVDRMIVSEHTVTIMDYKSGSLRGLRRKYEEQKERYTRIMKSLYPSRTVAYHILSIDP
;
A
#
# COMPACT_ATOMS: atom_id res chain seq x y z
N VAL A 1 14.99 -32.71 7.79
CA VAL A 1 13.70 -32.12 7.37
C VAL A 1 13.24 -31.29 8.55
N TRP A 2 13.36 -29.96 8.46
CA TRP A 2 12.88 -29.07 9.52
C TRP A 2 11.44 -28.69 9.18
N ASP A 3 10.50 -29.28 9.91
CA ASP A 3 9.10 -28.89 9.85
C ASP A 3 8.94 -27.45 10.37
N ALA A 4 8.33 -26.61 9.55
CA ALA A 4 8.00 -25.24 9.94
C ALA A 4 6.98 -25.26 11.09
N PRO A 5 7.11 -24.38 12.09
CA PRO A 5 6.17 -24.32 13.19
C PRO A 5 4.77 -23.91 12.70
N PRO A 6 3.70 -24.42 13.31
CA PRO A 6 2.33 -24.12 12.91
C PRO A 6 2.05 -22.63 13.04
N ARG A 7 1.41 -22.05 12.01
CA ARG A 7 0.96 -20.66 11.98
C ARG A 7 0.06 -20.41 13.18
N ARG A 8 0.53 -19.65 14.18
CA ARG A 8 -0.31 -19.16 15.27
C ARG A 8 -1.32 -18.17 14.68
N GLY A 9 -2.59 -18.51 14.82
CA GLY A 9 -3.73 -17.78 14.26
C GLY A 9 -3.95 -16.40 14.89
N SER A 10 -3.25 -15.40 14.38
CA SER A 10 -3.56 -13.99 14.62
C SER A 10 -3.10 -13.09 13.47
N GLU A 11 -3.11 -13.59 12.24
CA GLU A 11 -3.27 -12.70 11.09
C GLU A 11 -4.76 -12.35 11.06
N PRO A 12 -5.17 -11.10 11.30
CA PRO A 12 -6.52 -10.70 10.94
C PRO A 12 -6.64 -10.91 9.44
N ASP A 13 -7.55 -11.80 9.03
CA ASP A 13 -7.94 -11.92 7.63
C ASP A 13 -8.23 -10.50 7.12
N PRO A 14 -7.49 -10.00 6.10
CA PRO A 14 -7.73 -8.66 5.56
C PRO A 14 -9.19 -8.45 5.12
N TYR A 15 -9.95 -9.54 4.99
CA TYR A 15 -11.33 -9.65 4.57
C TYR A 15 -12.27 -10.34 5.57
N GLY A 16 -11.89 -10.50 6.84
CA GLY A 16 -12.64 -11.28 7.85
C GLY A 16 -14.09 -10.87 8.15
N GLU A 17 -14.66 -9.90 7.42
CA GLU A 17 -16.05 -9.44 7.51
C GLU A 17 -16.87 -9.69 6.23
N ILE A 18 -16.28 -10.19 5.14
CA ILE A 18 -17.05 -10.58 3.95
C ILE A 18 -17.27 -12.08 4.00
N ASP A 19 -18.53 -12.50 4.13
CA ASP A 19 -18.90 -13.91 3.99
C ASP A 19 -18.30 -14.45 2.67
N PRO A 20 -17.46 -15.49 2.70
CA PRO A 20 -16.89 -16.10 1.49
C PRO A 20 -17.94 -16.50 0.45
N ALA A 21 -19.18 -16.79 0.89
CA ALA A 21 -20.33 -17.06 0.02
C ALA A 21 -20.92 -15.80 -0.65
N LEU A 22 -20.57 -14.60 -0.18
CA LEU A 22 -20.99 -13.29 -0.70
C LEU A 22 -19.90 -12.56 -1.49
N VAL A 23 -18.68 -13.13 -1.59
CA VAL A 23 -17.62 -12.58 -2.43
C VAL A 23 -17.97 -12.83 -3.90
N SER A 24 -18.69 -11.89 -4.51
CA SER A 24 -18.99 -11.90 -5.92
C SER A 24 -17.71 -11.94 -6.76
N GLU A 25 -17.79 -12.52 -7.96
CA GLU A 25 -16.66 -12.55 -8.91
C GLU A 25 -16.10 -11.15 -9.20
N SER A 26 -16.93 -10.11 -9.11
CA SER A 26 -16.50 -8.71 -9.20
C SER A 26 -15.58 -8.27 -8.06
N ILE A 27 -15.81 -8.72 -6.83
CA ILE A 27 -14.94 -8.41 -5.68
C ILE A 27 -13.61 -9.12 -5.84
N LYS A 28 -13.62 -10.41 -6.22
CA LYS A 28 -12.37 -11.17 -6.47
C LYS A 28 -11.54 -10.55 -7.58
N ALA A 29 -12.19 -10.17 -8.69
CA ALA A 29 -11.52 -9.49 -9.79
C ALA A 29 -10.91 -8.15 -9.36
N GLY A 30 -11.62 -7.38 -8.52
CA GLY A 30 -11.12 -6.14 -7.94
C GLY A 30 -9.90 -6.35 -7.06
N ILE A 31 -9.91 -7.36 -6.18
CA ILE A 31 -8.77 -7.72 -5.31
C ILE A 31 -7.57 -8.13 -6.17
N ALA A 32 -7.75 -9.06 -7.11
CA ALA A 32 -6.67 -9.53 -7.97
C ALA A 32 -6.07 -8.41 -8.83
N ARG A 33 -6.89 -7.47 -9.31
CA ARG A 33 -6.41 -6.26 -9.99
C ARG A 33 -5.56 -5.41 -9.06
N GLY A 34 -6.04 -5.14 -7.85
CA GLY A 34 -5.31 -4.38 -6.84
C GLY A 34 -3.94 -4.99 -6.57
N GLU A 35 -3.86 -6.29 -6.32
CA GLU A 35 -2.58 -6.97 -6.07
C GLU A 35 -1.57 -6.83 -7.22
N ARG A 36 -2.03 -6.97 -8.49
CA ARG A 36 -1.15 -6.78 -9.66
C ARG A 36 -0.62 -5.35 -9.71
N LEU A 37 -1.47 -4.35 -9.42
CA LEU A 37 -1.08 -2.95 -9.41
C LEU A 37 -0.07 -2.65 -8.30
N HIS A 38 -0.27 -3.15 -7.07
CA HIS A 38 0.70 -3.00 -5.98
C HIS A 38 2.06 -3.60 -6.36
N ARG A 39 2.08 -4.84 -6.86
CA ARG A 39 3.33 -5.50 -7.34
C ARG A 39 4.04 -4.69 -8.41
N TRP A 40 3.29 -4.09 -9.34
CA TRP A 40 3.88 -3.25 -10.38
C TRP A 40 4.43 -1.92 -9.82
N LEU A 41 3.68 -1.25 -8.95
CA LEU A 41 4.07 0.02 -8.31
C LEU A 41 5.29 -0.14 -7.37
N ALA A 42 5.44 -1.30 -6.72
CA ALA A 42 6.63 -1.63 -5.95
C ALA A 42 7.91 -1.62 -6.80
N ARG A 43 7.81 -1.82 -8.12
CA ARG A 43 8.95 -1.81 -9.05
C ARG A 43 9.26 -0.44 -9.66
N VAL A 44 8.48 0.59 -9.35
CA VAL A 44 8.68 1.96 -9.87
C VAL A 44 9.73 2.68 -9.03
N LEU A 45 11.00 2.56 -9.39
CA LEU A 45 12.12 3.11 -8.61
C LEU A 45 12.69 4.41 -9.19
N ASP A 46 12.40 4.68 -10.46
CA ASP A 46 12.99 5.77 -11.25
C ASP A 46 11.90 6.39 -12.15
N PRO A 47 11.72 7.72 -12.15
CA PRO A 47 10.72 8.39 -12.98
C PRO A 47 10.93 8.19 -14.48
N ASP A 48 12.18 8.03 -14.93
CA ASP A 48 12.54 7.93 -16.34
C ASP A 48 12.59 6.48 -16.83
N ARG A 49 12.55 5.51 -15.91
CA ARG A 49 12.68 4.08 -16.21
C ARG A 49 11.58 3.25 -15.55
N LEU A 50 10.36 3.42 -16.05
CA LEU A 50 9.21 2.63 -15.60
C LEU A 50 9.39 1.13 -15.94
N PRO A 51 8.93 0.23 -15.06
CA PRO A 51 8.99 -1.20 -15.31
C PRO A 51 8.11 -1.60 -16.51
N PRO A 52 8.45 -2.71 -17.20
CA PRO A 52 7.58 -3.26 -18.22
C PRO A 52 6.24 -3.68 -17.62
N ARG A 53 5.22 -3.81 -18.47
CA ARG A 53 3.83 -4.14 -18.08
C ARG A 53 3.69 -5.34 -17.13
N GLY A 54 4.40 -6.44 -17.41
CA GLY A 54 4.30 -7.66 -16.61
C GLY A 54 2.88 -8.25 -16.64
N GLU A 55 2.32 -8.49 -15.45
CA GLU A 55 0.98 -9.10 -15.25
C GLU A 55 -0.19 -8.14 -15.53
N LEU A 56 0.04 -6.83 -15.56
CA LEU A 56 -1.01 -5.86 -15.83
C LEU A 56 -1.55 -6.04 -17.23
N ASN A 57 -2.86 -5.92 -17.47
CA ASN A 57 -3.39 -5.81 -18.83
C ASN A 57 -3.04 -4.41 -19.44
N PRO A 58 -3.26 -4.17 -20.75
CA PRO A 58 -2.92 -2.89 -21.38
C PRO A 58 -3.56 -1.66 -20.71
N GLU A 59 -4.84 -1.75 -20.35
CA GLU A 59 -5.59 -0.66 -19.71
C GLU A 59 -5.09 -0.39 -18.27
N GLU A 60 -4.82 -1.45 -17.51
CA GLU A 60 -4.22 -1.38 -16.17
C GLU A 60 -2.84 -0.72 -16.22
N TYR A 61 -2.03 -1.07 -17.23
CA TYR A 61 -0.71 -0.47 -17.43
C TYR A 61 -0.81 1.01 -17.75
N ASP A 62 -1.64 1.39 -18.73
CA ASP A 62 -1.82 2.79 -19.10
C ASP A 62 -2.36 3.63 -17.94
N THR A 63 -3.23 3.03 -17.11
CA THR A 63 -3.72 3.67 -15.88
C THR A 63 -2.61 3.85 -14.86
N ALA A 64 -1.81 2.82 -14.59
CA ALA A 64 -0.68 2.90 -13.66
C ALA A 64 0.40 3.89 -14.12
N VAL A 65 0.70 3.93 -15.42
CA VAL A 65 1.65 4.89 -16.01
C VAL A 65 1.13 6.32 -15.88
N ARG A 66 -0.15 6.57 -16.20
CA ARG A 66 -0.77 7.89 -16.00
C ARG A 66 -0.74 8.29 -14.53
N PHE A 67 -1.08 7.37 -13.63
CA PHE A 67 -1.04 7.57 -12.18
C PHE A 67 0.33 8.06 -11.69
N VAL A 68 1.40 7.34 -12.03
CA VAL A 68 2.79 7.68 -11.61
C VAL A 68 3.23 9.01 -12.21
N ARG A 69 2.78 9.36 -13.41
CA ARG A 69 3.13 10.60 -14.10
C ARG A 69 2.37 11.83 -13.62
N ARG A 70 1.33 11.68 -12.79
CA ARG A 70 0.68 12.83 -12.15
C ARG A 70 1.70 13.56 -11.29
N LYS A 71 1.77 14.88 -11.41
CA LYS A 71 2.81 15.70 -10.78
C LYS A 71 2.88 15.43 -9.27
N GLU A 72 1.72 15.52 -8.61
CA GLU A 72 1.57 15.32 -7.17
C GLU A 72 1.94 13.91 -6.70
N VAL A 73 1.75 12.89 -7.55
CA VAL A 73 2.14 11.51 -7.24
C VAL A 73 3.64 11.33 -7.43
N SER A 74 4.18 11.80 -8.57
CA SER A 74 5.60 11.71 -8.87
C SER A 74 6.45 12.40 -7.80
N GLU A 75 6.06 13.59 -7.37
CA GLU A 75 6.73 14.34 -6.30
C GLU A 75 6.79 13.55 -4.98
N LEU A 76 5.74 12.77 -4.65
CA LEU A 76 5.73 11.91 -3.47
C LEU A 76 6.58 10.63 -3.67
N LEU A 77 6.41 9.96 -4.81
CA LEU A 77 7.07 8.69 -5.10
C LEU A 77 8.59 8.79 -5.13
N PHE A 78 9.11 9.95 -5.56
CA PHE A 78 10.54 10.20 -5.74
C PHE A 78 11.07 11.28 -4.79
N GLY A 79 10.36 11.51 -3.68
CA GLY A 79 10.82 12.40 -2.62
C GLY A 79 12.16 11.94 -2.00
N PRO A 80 12.92 12.86 -1.39
CA PRO A 80 14.23 12.54 -0.83
C PRO A 80 14.12 11.62 0.37
N GLY A 81 15.07 10.68 0.50
CA GLY A 81 15.20 9.81 1.67
C GLY A 81 15.44 8.36 1.30
N ARG A 82 15.42 7.49 2.31
CA ARG A 82 15.55 6.04 2.12
C ARG A 82 14.20 5.43 1.82
N LEU A 83 14.11 4.74 0.68
CA LEU A 83 12.92 4.04 0.22
C LEU A 83 12.79 2.66 0.88
N TYR A 84 11.57 2.34 1.30
CA TYR A 84 11.12 1.04 1.77
C TYR A 84 9.82 0.68 1.04
N LEU A 85 9.67 -0.59 0.68
CA LEU A 85 8.55 -1.11 -0.10
C LEU A 85 8.00 -2.35 0.60
N GLU A 86 6.67 -2.49 0.62
CA GLU A 86 5.97 -3.62 1.26
C GLU A 86 6.51 -3.91 2.67
N GLN A 87 6.78 -2.83 3.43
CA GLN A 87 7.54 -2.91 4.67
C GLN A 87 6.60 -3.25 5.83
N PRO A 88 6.82 -4.36 6.55
CA PRO A 88 6.13 -4.61 7.80
C PRO A 88 6.52 -3.55 8.84
N ILE A 89 5.54 -3.02 9.55
CA ILE A 89 5.69 -2.07 10.65
C ILE A 89 4.94 -2.58 11.87
N SER A 90 5.50 -2.35 13.06
CA SER A 90 4.87 -2.74 14.32
C SER A 90 5.34 -1.87 15.48
N ASP A 91 4.44 -1.68 16.44
CA ASP A 91 4.80 -1.25 17.79
C ASP A 91 4.39 -2.33 18.83
N LYS A 92 4.25 -1.96 20.10
CA LYS A 92 3.86 -2.91 21.16
C LYS A 92 2.43 -3.42 21.02
N ASN A 93 1.56 -2.71 20.31
CA ASN A 93 0.12 -2.93 20.27
C ASN A 93 -0.40 -3.22 18.86
N ASP A 94 0.24 -2.66 17.84
CA ASP A 94 -0.28 -2.61 16.48
C ASP A 94 0.74 -3.15 15.45
N PHE A 95 0.22 -3.69 14.34
CA PHE A 95 0.98 -4.18 13.19
C PHE A 95 0.35 -3.72 11.87
N GLY A 96 1.18 -3.56 10.84
CA GLY A 96 0.75 -3.24 9.49
C GLY A 96 1.82 -3.54 8.45
N VAL A 97 1.45 -3.41 7.18
CA VAL A 97 2.37 -3.45 6.04
C VAL A 97 2.10 -2.20 5.22
N VAL A 98 3.14 -1.40 4.98
CA VAL A 98 3.04 -0.18 4.17
C VAL A 98 3.47 -0.48 2.74
N ASP A 99 2.68 -0.05 1.76
CA ASP A 99 2.99 -0.31 0.34
C ASP A 99 4.31 0.38 -0.05
N ARG A 100 4.44 1.67 0.33
CA ARG A 100 5.66 2.45 0.14
C ARG A 100 5.88 3.40 1.31
N MET A 101 7.13 3.51 1.75
CA MET A 101 7.55 4.47 2.75
C MET A 101 8.90 5.10 2.38
N ILE A 102 8.99 6.42 2.51
CA ILE A 102 10.25 7.16 2.36
C ILE A 102 10.60 7.79 3.71
N VAL A 103 11.79 7.50 4.19
CA VAL A 103 12.30 8.00 5.47
C VAL A 103 13.41 9.02 5.18
N SER A 104 13.11 10.29 5.44
CA SER A 104 14.06 11.40 5.36
C SER A 104 14.58 11.79 6.75
N GLU A 105 15.37 12.86 6.84
CA GLU A 105 15.88 13.38 8.12
C GLU A 105 14.74 13.77 9.07
N HIS A 106 13.75 14.52 8.57
CA HIS A 106 12.69 15.13 9.38
C HIS A 106 11.30 14.51 9.17
N THR A 107 11.10 13.73 8.11
CA THR A 107 9.78 13.22 7.73
C THR A 107 9.81 11.76 7.35
N VAL A 108 8.82 11.01 7.84
CA VAL A 108 8.44 9.70 7.34
C VAL A 108 7.19 9.87 6.49
N THR A 109 7.30 9.61 5.18
CA THR A 109 6.20 9.68 4.23
C THR A 109 5.72 8.26 3.93
N ILE A 110 4.49 7.93 4.29
CA ILE A 110 3.81 6.68 3.93
C ILE A 110 2.86 6.95 2.78
N MET A 111 2.87 6.06 1.79
CA MET A 111 1.99 6.08 0.63
C MET A 111 1.32 4.71 0.52
N ASP A 112 0.01 4.69 0.67
CA ASP A 112 -0.81 3.51 0.44
C ASP A 112 -1.61 3.68 -0.85
N TYR A 113 -1.53 2.70 -1.75
CA TYR A 113 -2.23 2.72 -3.02
C TYR A 113 -3.61 2.09 -2.87
N LYS A 114 -4.61 2.65 -3.55
CA LYS A 114 -5.95 2.07 -3.60
C LYS A 114 -6.44 2.02 -5.04
N SER A 115 -6.94 0.86 -5.44
CA SER A 115 -7.62 0.64 -6.72
C SER A 115 -9.11 0.45 -6.50
N GLY A 116 -9.93 1.03 -7.37
CA GLY A 116 -11.39 0.95 -7.35
C GLY A 116 -12.05 2.03 -6.49
N SER A 117 -13.36 1.91 -6.34
CA SER A 117 -14.16 2.89 -5.59
C SER A 117 -13.82 2.87 -4.10
N LEU A 118 -13.46 4.04 -3.56
CA LEU A 118 -13.27 4.26 -2.12
C LEU A 118 -14.61 4.43 -1.36
N ARG A 119 -15.74 4.43 -2.07
CA ARG A 119 -17.07 4.69 -1.50
C ARG A 119 -17.43 3.57 -0.52
N GLY A 120 -17.68 3.93 0.73
CA GLY A 120 -17.99 2.98 1.82
C GLY A 120 -16.78 2.47 2.61
N LEU A 121 -15.56 2.70 2.15
CA LEU A 121 -14.33 2.25 2.82
C LEU A 121 -13.62 3.35 3.63
N ARG A 122 -14.15 4.58 3.61
CA ARG A 122 -13.53 5.74 4.26
C ARG A 122 -13.17 5.48 5.73
N ARG A 123 -14.08 4.89 6.51
CA ARG A 123 -13.81 4.61 7.94
C ARG A 123 -12.62 3.66 8.11
N LYS A 124 -12.56 2.58 7.33
CA LYS A 124 -11.46 1.60 7.37
C LYS A 124 -10.11 2.25 7.02
N TYR A 125 -10.11 3.20 6.10
CA TYR A 125 -8.89 3.93 5.74
C TYR A 125 -8.46 4.96 6.79
N GLU A 126 -9.38 5.64 7.45
CA GLU A 126 -9.03 6.51 8.59
C GLU A 126 -8.46 5.68 9.75
N GLU A 127 -9.08 4.54 10.08
CA GLU A 127 -8.56 3.60 11.09
C GLU A 127 -7.15 3.09 10.71
N GLN A 128 -6.92 2.75 9.44
CA GLN A 128 -5.59 2.36 8.94
C GLN A 128 -4.57 3.49 9.11
N LYS A 129 -4.92 4.71 8.68
CA LYS A 129 -4.09 5.89 8.80
C LYS A 129 -3.74 6.20 10.25
N GLU A 130 -4.70 6.17 11.15
CA GLU A 130 -4.49 6.42 12.58
C GLU A 130 -3.54 5.38 13.19
N ARG A 131 -3.78 4.10 12.88
CA ARG A 131 -2.93 2.99 13.34
C ARG A 131 -1.50 3.14 12.84
N TYR A 132 -1.30 3.34 11.54
CA TYR A 132 0.06 3.42 10.97
C TYR A 132 0.77 4.69 11.44
N THR A 133 0.05 5.80 11.58
CA THR A 133 0.60 7.03 12.15
C THR A 133 1.07 6.82 13.59
N ARG A 134 0.32 6.07 14.41
CA ARG A 134 0.69 5.75 15.79
C ARG A 134 1.96 4.90 15.85
N ILE A 135 2.02 3.81 15.08
CA ILE A 135 3.21 2.96 14.97
C ILE A 135 4.42 3.80 14.59
N MET A 136 4.31 4.62 13.53
CA MET A 136 5.43 5.42 13.04
C MET A 136 5.89 6.50 14.02
N LYS A 137 4.96 7.13 14.74
CA LYS A 137 5.33 8.09 15.81
C LYS A 137 6.04 7.40 16.96
N SER A 138 5.71 6.14 17.27
CA SER A 138 6.45 5.38 18.27
C SER A 138 7.86 5.01 17.80
N LEU A 139 8.05 4.69 16.52
CA LEU A 139 9.35 4.32 15.94
C LEU A 139 10.25 5.53 15.66
N TYR A 140 9.65 6.66 15.28
CA TYR A 140 10.34 7.90 14.89
C TYR A 140 9.75 9.12 15.63
N PRO A 141 9.97 9.23 16.96
CA PRO A 141 9.28 10.24 17.80
C PRO A 141 9.64 11.69 17.47
N SER A 142 10.79 11.93 16.85
CA SER A 142 11.25 13.27 16.46
C SER A 142 10.91 13.67 15.02
N ARG A 143 10.25 12.79 14.25
CA ARG A 143 9.93 13.02 12.83
C ARG A 143 8.44 13.28 12.64
N THR A 144 8.14 14.13 11.67
CA THR A 144 6.77 14.27 11.16
C THR A 144 6.39 13.01 10.40
N VAL A 145 5.18 12.50 10.63
CA VAL A 145 4.62 11.40 9.85
C VAL A 145 3.59 11.97 8.88
N ALA A 146 3.87 11.86 7.58
CA ALA A 146 2.97 12.23 6.50
C ALA A 146 2.37 10.96 5.90
N TYR A 147 1.05 10.83 5.89
CA TYR A 147 0.36 9.63 5.39
C TYR A 147 -0.55 10.01 4.22
N HIS A 148 -0.33 9.36 3.08
CA HIS A 148 -1.02 9.63 1.82
C HIS A 148 -1.75 8.38 1.34
N ILE A 149 -3.05 8.52 1.09
CA ILE A 149 -3.84 7.51 0.37
C ILE A 149 -3.89 7.97 -1.08
N LEU A 150 -3.35 7.15 -1.98
CA LEU A 150 -3.25 7.47 -3.39
C LEU A 150 -4.20 6.58 -4.21
N SER A 151 -5.26 7.19 -4.75
CA SER A 151 -6.17 6.51 -5.68
C SER A 151 -5.48 6.32 -7.03
N ILE A 152 -5.34 5.07 -7.47
CA ILE A 152 -4.77 4.72 -8.78
C ILE A 152 -5.74 5.11 -9.90
N ASP A 153 -7.02 4.85 -9.66
CA ASP A 153 -8.07 5.14 -10.61
C ASP A 153 -8.44 6.64 -10.55
N PRO A 154 -8.73 7.27 -11.72
CA PRO A 154 -9.08 8.68 -11.83
C PRO A 154 -10.46 9.02 -11.23
#